data_AF-A0A2D1VJI0-F1
#
_entry.id   AF-A0A2D1VJI0-F1
#
_cell.length_a   1.000
_cell.length_b   1.000
_cell.length_c   1.000
_cell.angle_alpha   90.00
_cell.angle_beta   90.00
_cell.angle_gamma   90.00
#
_symmetry.space_group_name_H-M   'P 1'
#
loop_
_entity.id
_entity.type
_entity.pdbx_description
1 polymer ?
#
loop_
_entity_poly.entity_id
_entity_poly.type
_entity_poly.pdbx_seq_one_letter_code
_entity_poly.pdbx_strand_id
1 'polypeptide(L)'
;MQNRNTYEWAKKMTRLISVLVMIHIITRTSISNAYPIFAQQGYENPREATGRIVCANCHLAKKPVDIEVPQSVLPNTVFEAV
;
A
#
# COMPACT_ATOMS: atom_id res chain seq x y z
N MET A 1 -42.64 -31.01 2.87
CA MET A 1 -42.35 -29.90 3.81
C MET A 1 -40.85 -29.74 4.12
N GLN A 2 -40.08 -30.82 4.31
CA GLN A 2 -38.62 -30.78 4.55
C GLN A 2 -37.83 -29.91 3.54
N ASN A 3 -38.18 -30.00 2.25
CA ASN A 3 -37.42 -29.38 1.15
C ASN A 3 -37.53 -27.84 1.06
N ARG A 4 -38.58 -27.24 1.66
CA ARG A 4 -38.74 -25.77 1.68
C ARG A 4 -37.84 -25.13 2.73
N ASN A 5 -37.64 -25.82 3.86
CA ASN A 5 -36.78 -25.35 4.95
C ASN A 5 -35.29 -25.47 4.58
N THR A 6 -34.90 -26.53 3.86
CA THR A 6 -33.54 -26.68 3.33
C THR A 6 -33.21 -25.65 2.26
N TYR A 7 -34.17 -25.30 1.38
CA TYR A 7 -34.00 -24.26 0.37
C TYR A 7 -33.83 -22.86 0.99
N GLU A 8 -34.65 -22.49 1.98
CA GLU A 8 -34.51 -21.21 2.68
C GLU A 8 -33.21 -21.13 3.49
N TRP A 9 -32.79 -22.23 4.13
CA TRP A 9 -31.51 -22.33 4.83
C TRP A 9 -30.34 -22.18 3.85
N ALA A 10 -30.36 -22.88 2.71
CA ALA A 10 -29.36 -22.75 1.66
C ALA A 10 -29.29 -21.30 1.14
N LYS A 11 -30.42 -20.66 0.87
CA LYS A 11 -30.48 -19.24 0.45
C LYS A 11 -29.86 -18.29 1.48
N LYS A 12 -30.10 -18.52 2.78
CA LYS A 12 -29.49 -17.76 3.87
C LYS A 12 -27.98 -17.97 3.94
N MET A 13 -27.52 -19.21 3.77
CA MET A 13 -26.09 -19.55 3.74
C MET A 13 -25.39 -18.91 2.53
N THR A 14 -25.98 -18.97 1.34
CA THR A 14 -25.41 -18.31 0.15
C THR A 14 -25.28 -16.81 0.33
N ARG A 15 -26.26 -16.14 0.98
CA ARG A 15 -26.17 -14.71 1.31
C ARG A 15 -25.06 -14.41 2.32
N LEU A 16 -24.89 -15.25 3.34
CA LEU A 16 -23.80 -15.08 4.32
C LEU A 16 -22.43 -15.25 3.65
N ILE A 17 -22.28 -16.27 2.80
CA ILE A 17 -21.05 -16.49 2.05
C ILE A 17 -20.78 -15.33 1.10
N SER A 18 -21.77 -14.81 0.37
CA SER A 18 -21.56 -13.66 -0.52
C SER A 18 -21.11 -12.41 0.23
N VAL A 19 -21.66 -12.17 1.43
CA VAL A 19 -21.26 -11.04 2.28
C VAL A 19 -19.84 -11.22 2.79
N LEU A 20 -19.47 -12.42 3.25
CA LEU A 20 -18.10 -12.72 3.70
C LEU A 20 -17.08 -12.56 2.56
N VAL A 21 -17.42 -12.98 1.34
CA VAL A 21 -16.57 -12.80 0.15
C VAL A 21 -16.39 -11.31 -0.17
N MET A 22 -17.45 -10.51 -0.14
CA MET A 22 -17.38 -9.06 -0.35
C MET A 22 -16.48 -8.38 0.69
N ILE A 23 -16.63 -8.72 1.97
CA ILE A 23 -15.79 -8.18 3.06
C ILE A 23 -14.32 -8.57 2.84
N HIS A 24 -14.06 -9.81 2.46
CA HIS A 24 -12.70 -10.28 2.19
C HIS A 24 -12.05 -9.54 1.02
N ILE A 25 -12.79 -9.18 -0.03
CA ILE A 25 -12.27 -8.40 -1.16
C ILE A 25 -11.92 -6.97 -0.73
N ILE A 26 -12.80 -6.31 0.03
CA ILE A 26 -12.62 -4.91 0.46
C ILE A 26 -11.44 -4.76 1.43
N THR A 27 -11.16 -5.78 2.23
CA THR A 27 -10.09 -5.74 3.23
C THR A 27 -8.70 -6.06 2.68
N ARG A 28 -8.57 -6.44 1.40
CA ARG A 28 -7.24 -6.68 0.81
C ARG A 28 -6.50 -5.37 0.57
N THR A 29 -5.31 -5.27 1.12
CA THR A 29 -4.38 -4.18 0.80
C THR A 29 -3.69 -4.44 -0.53
N SER A 30 -3.77 -3.47 -1.44
CA SER A 30 -3.04 -3.51 -2.71
C SER A 30 -1.54 -3.29 -2.47
N ILE A 31 -0.70 -4.15 -3.05
CA ILE A 31 0.75 -3.92 -3.10
C ILE A 31 1.04 -2.94 -4.23
N SER A 32 1.77 -1.86 -3.95
CA SER A 32 2.24 -0.92 -4.97
C SER A 32 3.68 -1.23 -5.35
N ASN A 33 3.93 -1.46 -6.65
CA ASN A 33 5.29 -1.48 -7.19
C ASN A 33 5.73 -0.05 -7.49
N ALA A 34 6.95 0.31 -7.08
CA ALA A 34 7.52 1.63 -7.31
C ALA A 34 8.73 1.53 -8.25
N TYR A 35 8.85 2.49 -9.16
CA TYR A 35 9.90 2.50 -10.18
C TYR A 35 10.59 3.87 -10.20
N PRO A 36 11.80 3.98 -9.62
CA PRO A 36 12.54 5.25 -9.61
C PRO A 36 12.83 5.84 -10.99
N ILE A 37 12.93 5.00 -12.03
CA ILE A 37 13.21 5.42 -13.40
C ILE A 37 12.19 6.45 -13.94
N PHE A 38 10.93 6.35 -13.54
CA PHE A 38 9.91 7.32 -13.97
C PHE A 38 10.13 8.70 -13.34
N ALA A 39 10.65 8.75 -12.11
CA ALA A 39 11.05 10.01 -11.49
C ALA A 39 12.29 10.59 -12.18
N GLN A 40 13.30 9.74 -12.46
CA GLN A 40 14.54 10.15 -13.13
C GLN A 40 14.30 10.68 -14.55
N GLN A 41 13.33 10.13 -15.28
CA GLN A 41 12.97 10.56 -16.63
C GLN A 41 12.02 11.76 -16.65
N GLY A 42 11.16 11.90 -15.64
CA GLY A 42 10.09 12.91 -15.61
C GLY A 42 10.44 14.21 -14.90
N TYR A 43 11.49 14.22 -14.08
CA TYR A 43 11.83 15.37 -13.23
C TYR A 43 13.35 15.57 -13.16
N GLU A 44 13.80 16.80 -13.40
CA GLU A 44 15.20 17.19 -13.22
C GLU A 44 15.64 17.08 -11.76
N ASN A 45 14.76 17.45 -10.83
CA ASN A 45 14.99 17.38 -9.39
C ASN A 45 13.93 16.49 -8.73
N PRO A 46 14.33 15.46 -7.95
CA PRO A 46 13.38 14.54 -7.32
C PRO A 46 12.63 15.14 -6.12
N ARG A 47 13.04 16.32 -5.66
CA ARG A 47 12.47 17.04 -4.52
C ARG A 47 11.99 18.43 -4.94
N GLU A 48 10.71 18.69 -4.72
CA GLU A 48 10.08 19.99 -4.97
C GLU A 48 10.50 21.02 -3.89
N ALA A 49 10.35 22.32 -4.16
CA ALA A 49 10.68 23.40 -3.21
C ALA A 49 9.89 23.32 -1.88
N THR A 50 8.71 22.68 -1.90
CA THR A 50 7.89 22.41 -0.71
C THR A 50 8.48 21.29 0.17
N GLY A 51 9.49 20.57 -0.32
CA GLY A 51 10.04 19.37 0.29
C GLY A 51 9.35 18.07 -0.12
N ARG A 52 8.28 18.14 -0.92
CA ARG A 52 7.58 16.97 -1.47
C ARG A 52 8.48 16.20 -2.46
N ILE A 53 8.45 14.87 -2.39
CA ILE A 53 9.16 13.98 -3.32
C ILE A 53 8.24 13.61 -4.49
N VAL A 54 8.76 13.69 -5.72
CA VAL A 54 7.98 13.54 -6.97
C VAL A 54 7.32 12.17 -7.13
N CYS A 55 7.80 11.14 -6.41
CA CYS A 55 7.15 9.82 -6.32
C CYS A 55 5.68 9.92 -5.90
N ALA A 56 5.32 10.94 -5.10
CA ALA A 56 3.96 11.17 -4.64
C ALA A 56 3.01 11.73 -5.72
N ASN A 57 3.50 12.04 -6.93
CA ASN A 57 2.64 12.36 -8.09
C ASN A 57 1.96 11.11 -8.65
N CYS A 58 2.53 9.92 -8.42
CA CYS A 58 1.97 8.64 -8.84
C CYS A 58 1.51 7.78 -7.65
N HIS A 59 2.29 7.75 -6.56
CA HIS A 59 1.96 7.02 -5.33
C HIS A 59 1.12 7.89 -4.38
N LEU A 60 -0.20 7.89 -4.61
CA LEU A 60 -1.13 8.81 -3.95
C LEU A 60 -1.42 8.46 -2.48
N ALA A 61 -1.29 7.18 -2.11
CA ALA A 61 -1.48 6.73 -0.75
C ALA A 61 -0.21 7.00 0.09
N LYS A 62 -0.40 7.47 1.31
CA LYS A 62 0.70 7.69 2.26
C LYS A 62 0.93 6.43 3.09
N LYS A 63 2.20 6.08 3.26
CA LYS A 63 2.68 5.06 4.20
C LYS A 63 3.88 5.66 4.94
N PRO A 64 3.98 5.49 6.27
CA PRO A 64 5.14 5.98 7.01
C PRO A 64 6.41 5.27 6.52
N VAL A 65 7.51 6.02 6.55
CA VAL A 65 8.88 5.57 6.29
C VAL A 65 9.75 6.17 7.38
N ASP A 66 10.73 5.41 7.85
CA ASP A 66 11.70 5.85 8.84
C ASP A 66 13.10 5.87 8.22
N ILE A 67 13.97 6.71 8.77
CA ILE A 67 15.39 6.76 8.42
C ILE A 67 16.21 6.99 9.67
N GLU A 68 17.17 6.11 9.91
CA GLU A 68 18.10 6.19 11.03
C GLU A 68 19.52 6.42 10.51
N VAL A 69 20.21 7.38 11.12
CA VAL A 69 21.61 7.70 10.81
C VAL A 69 22.36 8.00 12.11
N PRO A 70 23.69 7.77 12.15
CA PRO A 70 24.51 8.22 13.27
C PRO A 70 24.41 9.73 13.47
N GLN A 71 24.48 10.18 14.72
CA GLN A 71 24.41 11.61 15.07
C GLN A 71 25.57 12.44 14.49
N SER A 72 26.72 11.81 14.23
CA SER A 72 27.87 12.42 13.58
C SER A 72 28.75 11.37 12.91
N VAL A 73 29.47 11.75 11.85
CA VAL A 73 30.43 10.90 11.13
C VAL A 73 31.74 11.66 10.91
N LEU A 74 32.86 10.95 10.93
CA LEU A 74 34.16 11.53 10.57
C LEU A 74 34.26 11.71 9.05
N PRO A 75 35.06 12.69 8.57
CA PRO A 75 35.35 12.83 7.15
C PRO A 75 35.91 11.51 6.57
N ASN A 76 35.51 11.19 5.33
CA ASN A 76 35.96 10.01 4.61
C ASN A 76 35.72 8.67 5.34
N THR A 77 34.64 8.58 6.12
CA THR A 77 34.21 7.35 6.82
C THR A 77 32.89 6.85 6.24
N VAL A 78 32.78 5.54 6.02
CA VAL A 78 31.54 4.89 5.58
C VAL A 78 30.61 4.71 6.78
N PHE A 79 29.33 5.02 6.59
CA PHE A 79 28.28 4.78 7.58
C PHE A 79 27.03 4.24 6.90
N GLU A 80 26.11 3.69 7.69
CA GLU A 80 24.85 3.14 7.22
C GLU A 80 23.69 4.11 7.46
N ALA A 81 22.77 4.16 6.51
CA ALA A 81 21.47 4.78 6.67
C ALA A 81 20.43 3.68 6.51
N VAL A 82 19.67 3.41 7.57
CA VAL A 82 18.67 2.33 7.64
C VAL A 82 17.27 2.91 7.57
#